data_AF-A0A0S8C7I2-F1
#
_entry.id   AF-A0A0S8C7I2-F1
#
_cell.length_a   1.000
_cell.length_b   1.000
_cell.length_c   1.000
_cell.angle_alpha   90.00
_cell.angle_beta   90.00
_cell.angle_gamma   90.00
#
_symmetry.space_group_name_H-M   'P 1'
#
loop_
_entity.id
_entity.type
_entity.pdbx_description
1 polymer ?
#
loop_
_entity_poly.entity_id
_entity_poly.type
_entity_poly.pdbx_seq_one_letter_code
_entity_poly.pdbx_strand_id
1 'polypeptide(L)'
;MEKGDYYQVDIQKDRVISRLKLVCYEGRYPRKYRLEIAQANSINSFEDLGVKEGPIDFSFKKPRKFRVVKFTIAEPDVLPNGAWHSWCIYDVGFTEARLFGKLWKPEIGA
;
A
#
# COMPACT_ATOMS: atom_id res chain seq x y z
N MET A 1 -7.47 18.34 -2.61
CA MET A 1 -7.90 16.94 -2.47
C MET A 1 -8.74 16.81 -1.21
N GLU A 2 -9.76 15.98 -1.25
CA GLU A 2 -10.81 15.88 -0.24
C GLU A 2 -10.87 14.48 0.38
N LYS A 3 -11.66 14.34 1.46
CA LYS A 3 -11.96 13.02 2.01
C LYS A 3 -12.65 12.17 0.92
N GLY A 4 -12.10 10.98 0.65
CA GLY A 4 -12.59 10.08 -0.39
C GLY A 4 -11.79 10.11 -1.69
N ASP A 5 -10.97 11.14 -1.93
CA ASP A 5 -10.00 11.09 -3.03
C ASP A 5 -9.02 9.94 -2.83
N TYR A 6 -8.55 9.36 -3.93
CA TYR A 6 -7.67 8.20 -3.87
C TYR A 6 -6.57 8.24 -4.90
N TYR A 7 -5.45 7.59 -4.56
CA TYR A 7 -4.43 7.19 -5.51
C TYR A 7 -4.50 5.69 -5.71
N GLN A 8 -4.34 5.27 -6.95
CA GLN A 8 -4.27 3.87 -7.31
C GLN A 8 -3.00 3.63 -8.11
N VAL A 9 -2.23 2.62 -7.71
CA VAL A 9 -1.04 2.17 -8.40
C VAL A 9 -1.32 0.79 -8.95
N ASP A 10 -1.29 0.67 -10.28
CA ASP A 10 -1.43 -0.59 -10.99
C ASP A 10 -0.05 -1.05 -11.50
N ILE A 11 0.43 -2.16 -10.97
CA ILE A 11 1.69 -2.78 -11.39
C ILE A 11 1.41 -3.70 -12.58
N GLN A 12 2.38 -3.93 -13.47
CA GLN A 12 2.19 -4.75 -14.68
C GLN A 12 1.61 -6.17 -14.43
N LYS A 13 1.92 -6.78 -13.29
CA LYS A 13 1.47 -8.14 -12.93
C LYS A 13 1.42 -8.30 -11.41
N ASP A 14 0.76 -9.36 -10.93
CA ASP A 14 0.79 -9.72 -9.52
C ASP A 14 2.23 -9.89 -9.02
N ARG A 15 2.55 -9.22 -7.91
CA ARG A 15 3.83 -9.33 -7.19
C ARG A 15 3.60 -9.76 -5.75
N VAL A 16 4.57 -10.44 -5.16
CA VAL A 16 4.55 -10.82 -3.74
C VAL A 16 5.32 -9.75 -2.96
N ILE A 17 4.60 -8.85 -2.31
CA ILE A 17 5.15 -7.69 -1.61
C ILE A 17 5.15 -7.91 -0.10
N SER A 18 6.28 -7.62 0.56
CA SER A 18 6.41 -7.64 2.02
C SER A 18 6.30 -6.26 2.66
N ARG A 19 6.61 -5.19 1.93
CA ARG A 19 6.53 -3.81 2.42
C ARG A 19 6.18 -2.84 1.29
N LEU A 20 5.41 -1.84 1.64
CA LEU A 20 4.95 -0.75 0.80
C LEU A 20 5.36 0.58 1.43
N LYS A 21 5.94 1.47 0.63
CA LYS A 21 6.34 2.80 1.07
C LYS A 21 5.82 3.86 0.09
N LEU A 22 5.11 4.87 0.56
CA LEU A 22 4.84 6.08 -0.22
C LEU A 22 5.63 7.24 0.35
N VAL A 23 6.28 7.98 -0.55
CA VAL A 23 7.00 9.20 -0.23
C VAL A 23 6.16 10.37 -0.74
N CYS A 24 5.78 11.25 0.17
CA CYS A 24 5.09 12.50 -0.16
C CYS A 24 6.08 13.66 -0.08
N TYR A 25 5.86 14.68 -0.91
CA TYR A 25 6.67 15.90 -0.93
C TYR A 25 6.72 16.55 0.48
N GLU A 26 7.91 16.96 0.92
CA GLU A 26 8.17 17.53 2.26
C GLU A 26 7.72 16.65 3.45
N GLY A 27 7.48 15.35 3.24
CA GLY A 27 7.11 14.42 4.31
C GLY A 27 5.70 14.65 4.87
N ARG A 28 4.84 15.40 4.18
CA ARG A 28 3.45 15.62 4.59
C ARG A 28 2.51 14.64 3.90
N TYR A 29 1.64 14.02 4.67
CA TYR A 29 0.73 12.96 4.23
C TYR A 29 -0.64 13.17 4.89
N PRO A 30 -1.73 12.62 4.32
CA PRO A 30 -3.04 12.66 4.97
C PRO A 30 -2.96 12.04 6.36
N ARG A 31 -3.66 12.64 7.33
CA ARG A 31 -3.65 12.15 8.72
C ARG A 31 -4.09 10.70 8.80
N LYS A 32 -5.12 10.32 8.04
CA LYS A 32 -5.55 8.92 7.91
C LYS A 32 -5.84 8.55 6.47
N TYR A 33 -5.50 7.31 6.13
CA TYR A 33 -5.76 6.73 4.82
C TYR A 33 -6.25 5.29 4.96
N ARG A 34 -7.13 4.86 4.06
CA ARG A 34 -7.53 3.47 3.90
C ARG A 34 -6.64 2.83 2.84
N LEU A 35 -6.13 1.65 3.14
CA LEU A 35 -5.29 0.87 2.24
C LEU A 35 -6.06 -0.33 1.72
N GLU A 36 -6.08 -0.49 0.40
CA GLU A 36 -6.81 -1.56 -0.27
C GLU A 36 -5.91 -2.20 -1.33
N ILE A 37 -6.03 -3.51 -1.54
CA ILE A 37 -5.25 -4.23 -2.57
C ILE A 37 -6.14 -5.13 -3.43
N ALA A 38 -5.78 -5.34 -4.69
CA ALA A 38 -6.47 -6.28 -5.58
C ALA A 38 -5.49 -7.11 -6.40
N GLN A 39 -5.86 -8.35 -6.69
CA GLN A 39 -5.15 -9.24 -7.60
C GLN A 39 -5.63 -9.04 -9.05
N ALA A 40 -4.81 -9.41 -10.02
CA ALA A 40 -5.13 -9.24 -11.44
C ALA A 40 -6.44 -9.94 -11.87
N ASN A 41 -6.74 -11.09 -11.28
CA ASN A 41 -7.97 -11.85 -11.54
C ASN A 41 -9.21 -11.29 -10.81
N SER A 42 -9.03 -10.33 -9.90
CA SER A 42 -10.10 -9.78 -9.06
C SER A 42 -10.00 -8.26 -8.95
N ILE A 43 -9.70 -7.57 -10.06
CA ILE A 43 -9.45 -6.11 -10.04
C ILE A 43 -10.66 -5.28 -9.59
N ASN A 44 -11.87 -5.86 -9.66
CA ASN A 44 -13.11 -5.24 -9.18
C ASN A 44 -13.42 -5.55 -7.71
N SER A 45 -12.59 -6.35 -7.03
CA SER A 45 -12.77 -6.75 -5.63
C SER A 45 -11.49 -6.45 -4.85
N PHE A 46 -11.53 -5.33 -4.14
CA PHE A 46 -10.45 -4.89 -3.30
C PHE A 46 -10.55 -5.52 -1.90
N GLU A 47 -9.44 -6.07 -1.43
CA GLU A 47 -9.25 -6.44 -0.02
C GLU A 47 -8.92 -5.18 0.79
N ASP A 48 -9.77 -4.86 1.76
CA ASP A 48 -9.56 -3.74 2.69
C ASP A 48 -8.56 -4.15 3.80
N LEU A 49 -7.41 -3.47 3.86
CA LEU A 49 -6.37 -3.67 4.87
C LEU A 49 -6.54 -2.74 6.09
N GLY A 50 -7.61 -1.95 6.09
CA GLY A 50 -8.04 -1.03 7.13
C GLY A 50 -7.52 0.39 6.99
N VAL A 51 -7.94 1.23 7.94
CA VAL A 51 -7.47 2.62 8.06
C VAL A 51 -6.15 2.65 8.84
N LYS A 52 -5.20 3.44 8.36
CA LYS A 52 -3.87 3.67 8.93
C LYS A 52 -3.66 5.17 9.16
N GLU A 53 -2.73 5.49 10.03
CA GLU A 53 -2.31 6.85 10.38
C GLU A 53 -0.79 6.97 10.21
N GLY A 54 -0.30 8.17 9.94
CA GLY A 54 1.12 8.44 9.75
C GLY A 54 1.60 8.28 8.30
N PRO A 55 2.93 8.28 8.08
CA PRO A 55 3.49 8.03 6.77
C PRO A 55 3.07 6.66 6.27
N ILE A 56 2.97 6.51 4.95
CA ILE A 56 2.61 5.21 4.36
C ILE A 56 3.87 4.38 4.25
N ASP A 57 4.22 3.71 5.35
CA ASP A 57 5.32 2.76 5.44
C ASP A 57 4.78 1.46 6.06
N PHE A 58 4.12 0.67 5.23
CA PHE A 58 3.33 -0.47 5.65
C PHE A 58 4.07 -1.78 5.41
N SER A 59 4.37 -2.49 6.50
CA SER A 59 4.94 -3.84 6.44
C SER A 59 3.85 -4.89 6.68
N PHE A 60 3.73 -5.84 5.76
CA PHE A 60 2.77 -6.92 5.86
C PHE A 60 3.27 -7.99 6.85
N LYS A 61 2.40 -8.46 7.75
CA LYS A 61 2.73 -9.56 8.68
C LYS A 61 3.17 -10.84 7.94
N LYS A 62 2.57 -11.09 6.78
CA LYS A 62 2.97 -12.12 5.80
C LYS A 62 2.98 -11.47 4.43
N PRO A 63 3.98 -11.74 3.56
CA PRO A 63 3.99 -11.19 2.21
C PRO A 63 2.67 -11.44 1.47
N ARG A 64 2.18 -10.43 0.76
CA ARG A 64 0.89 -10.48 0.07
C ARG A 64 1.10 -10.43 -1.43
N LYS A 65 0.34 -11.24 -2.15
CA LYS A 65 0.30 -11.22 -3.62
C LYS A 65 -0.80 -10.27 -4.09
N PHE A 66 -0.43 -9.21 -4.79
CA PHE A 66 -1.37 -8.26 -5.40
C PHE A 66 -0.74 -7.55 -6.61
N ARG A 67 -1.59 -6.93 -7.44
CA ARG A 67 -1.21 -6.13 -8.61
C ARG A 67 -1.51 -4.65 -8.38
N VAL A 68 -2.68 -4.38 -7.82
CA VAL A 68 -3.17 -3.02 -7.60
C VAL A 68 -3.12 -2.73 -6.12
N VAL A 69 -2.67 -1.54 -5.77
CA VAL A 69 -2.83 -0.96 -4.44
C VAL A 69 -3.54 0.38 -4.56
N LYS A 70 -4.48 0.63 -3.66
CA LYS A 70 -5.27 1.85 -3.60
C LYS A 70 -5.16 2.47 -2.22
N PHE A 71 -4.98 3.78 -2.19
CA PHE A 71 -4.87 4.60 -0.99
C PHE A 71 -5.96 5.66 -1.03
N THR A 72 -6.95 5.54 -0.16
CA THR A 72 -8.08 6.46 -0.10
C THR A 72 -7.94 7.38 1.12
N ILE A 73 -8.10 8.69 0.96
CA ILE A 73 -8.02 9.65 2.08
C ILE A 73 -9.22 9.42 3.01
N ALA A 74 -8.93 9.01 4.24
CA ALA A 74 -9.93 8.89 5.29
C ALA A 74 -10.05 10.17 6.13
N GLU A 75 -8.92 10.84 6.38
CA GLU A 75 -8.83 12.12 7.08
C GLU A 75 -7.68 12.94 6.48
N PRO A 76 -7.95 14.12 5.88
CA PRO A 76 -6.91 14.94 5.26
C PRO A 76 -6.00 15.60 6.30
N ASP A 77 -4.83 16.05 5.85
CA ASP A 77 -3.98 16.96 6.61
C ASP A 77 -4.50 18.40 6.50
N VAL A 78 -4.45 19.14 7.61
CA VAL A 78 -4.96 20.51 7.71
C VAL A 78 -3.82 21.43 8.11
N LEU A 79 -3.58 22.45 7.30
CA LEU A 79 -2.57 23.46 7.55
C LEU A 79 -2.91 24.29 8.81
N PRO A 80 -1.93 24.93 9.47
CA PRO A 80 -2.18 25.77 10.64
C PRO A 80 -3.17 26.93 10.40
N ASN A 81 -3.37 27.34 9.14
CA ASN A 81 -4.34 28.36 8.74
C ASN A 81 -5.75 27.78 8.45
N GLY A 82 -5.98 26.49 8.72
CA GLY A 82 -7.25 25.80 8.50
C GLY A 82 -7.50 25.33 7.06
N ALA A 83 -6.60 25.64 6.11
CA ALA A 83 -6.75 25.19 4.73
C ALA A 83 -6.36 23.71 4.58
N TRP A 84 -6.99 23.02 3.63
CA TRP A 84 -6.61 21.64 3.30
C TRP A 84 -5.28 21.62 2.56
N HIS A 85 -4.38 20.76 3.01
CA HIS A 85 -3.11 20.59 2.33
C HIS A 85 -3.30 19.67 1.11
N SER A 86 -2.99 20.19 -0.08
CA SER A 86 -2.87 19.34 -1.26
C SER A 86 -1.59 18.52 -1.14
N TRP A 87 -1.71 17.20 -1.07
CA TRP A 87 -0.57 16.29 -1.03
C TRP A 87 -0.33 15.67 -2.39
N CYS A 88 0.93 15.35 -2.67
CA CYS A 88 1.35 14.67 -3.88
C CYS A 88 2.22 13.48 -3.50
N ILE A 89 1.92 12.31 -4.07
CA ILE A 89 2.80 11.15 -3.99
C ILE A 89 3.93 11.36 -4.98
N TYR A 90 5.16 11.41 -4.49
CA TYR A 90 6.36 11.60 -5.30
C TYR A 90 6.99 10.26 -5.68
N ASP A 91 6.99 9.30 -4.77
CA ASP A 91 7.57 7.97 -4.99
C ASP A 91 6.73 6.88 -4.32
N VAL A 92 6.71 5.71 -4.95
CA VAL A 92 6.06 4.50 -4.49
C VAL A 92 7.07 3.35 -4.50
N GLY A 93 7.53 2.98 -3.31
CA GLY A 93 8.44 1.86 -3.11
C GLY A 93 7.71 0.57 -2.77
N PHE A 94 8.05 -0.51 -3.47
CA PHE A 94 7.63 -1.87 -3.13
C PHE A 94 8.85 -2.72 -2.78
N THR A 95 8.81 -3.41 -1.64
CA THR A 95 9.78 -4.47 -1.33
C THR A 95 9.16 -5.82 -1.67
N GLU A 96 9.70 -6.47 -2.70
CA GLU A 96 9.30 -7.84 -3.04
C GLU A 96 9.87 -8.83 -2.03
N ALA A 97 9.05 -9.76 -1.55
CA ALA A 97 9.54 -10.91 -0.81
C ALA A 97 10.22 -11.87 -1.78
N ARG A 98 11.55 -11.92 -1.74
CA ARG A 98 12.30 -12.95 -2.44
C ARG A 98 12.21 -14.25 -1.65
N LEU A 99 11.50 -15.23 -2.19
CA LEU A 99 11.70 -16.62 -1.81
C LEU A 99 13.08 -17.03 -2.34
N PHE A 100 14.14 -16.75 -1.59
CA PHE A 100 15.37 -17.51 -1.77
C PHE A 100 15.00 -18.94 -1.43
N GLY A 101 15.00 -19.81 -2.44
CA GLY A 101 14.70 -21.22 -2.28
C GLY A 101 15.68 -21.86 -1.30
N LYS A 102 15.34 -21.89 -0.01
CA LYS A 102 15.43 -23.16 0.68
C LYS A 102 14.41 -24.04 -0.02
N LEU A 103 14.90 -24.89 -0.93
CA LEU A 103 14.23 -26.13 -1.30
C LEU A 103 13.66 -26.70 0.00
N TRP A 104 12.36 -26.54 0.20
CA TRP A 104 11.62 -27.34 1.16
C TRP A 104 11.92 -28.77 0.74
N LYS A 105 12.80 -29.46 1.47
CA LYS A 105 12.87 -30.91 1.37
C LYS A 105 11.56 -31.38 2.00
N PRO A 106 10.57 -31.89 1.25
CA PRO A 106 9.57 -32.71 1.91
C PRO A 106 10.33 -33.82 2.62
N GLU A 107 9.99 -34.10 3.87
CA GLU A 107 10.35 -35.38 4.47
C GLU A 107 9.69 -36.44 3.59
N ILE A 108 10.48 -37.03 2.69
CA ILE A 108 10.11 -38.27 2.04
C ILE A 108 10.16 -39.30 3.16
N GLY A 109 8.99 -39.84 3.49
CA GLY A 109 8.80 -40.80 4.57
C GLY A 109 9.80 -41.95 4.51
N ALA A 110 10.24 -42.38 5.70
CA ALA A 110 10.82 -43.69 5.95
C ALA A 110 9.75 -44.56 6.60
#